data_AF-A0A8C3DHU2-F1
#
_entry.id   AF-A0A8C3DHU2-F1
#
_cell.length_a   1.000
_cell.length_b   1.000
_cell.length_c   1.000
_cell.angle_alpha   90.00
_cell.angle_beta   90.00
_cell.angle_gamma   90.00
#
_symmetry.space_group_name_H-M   'P 1'
#
loop_
_entity.id
_entity.type
_entity.pdbx_description
1 polymer ?
#
loop_
_entity_poly.entity_id
_entity_poly.type
_entity_poly.pdbx_seq_one_letter_code
_entity_poly.pdbx_strand_id
1 'polypeptide(L)' 'MPPAQRGGRLRALGFLCLWAVVEARTRTYYLGIVEENWDYAPSGKNLITGQSLLEDK' A
#
# COMPACT_ATOMS: atom_id res chain seq x y z
N MET A 1 -13.37 52.19 20.19
CA MET A 1 -12.36 51.13 20.37
C MET A 1 -13.05 49.78 20.16
N PRO A 2 -12.64 48.91 19.22
CA PRO A 2 -13.25 47.59 19.09
C PRO A 2 -12.63 46.60 20.10
N PRO A 3 -13.39 45.60 20.58
CA PRO A 3 -12.87 44.63 21.53
C PRO A 3 -11.90 43.67 20.84
N ALA A 4 -10.85 43.31 21.58
CA ALA A 4 -9.78 42.42 21.14
C ALA A 4 -10.31 41.02 20.78
N GLN A 5 -10.06 40.59 19.54
CA GLN A 5 -10.22 39.21 19.08
C GLN A 5 -9.28 38.27 19.87
N ARG A 6 -9.75 37.74 21.01
CA ARG A 6 -8.99 36.81 21.87
C ARG A 6 -9.25 35.32 21.55
N GLY A 7 -9.99 35.02 20.48
CA GLY A 7 -10.41 33.63 20.15
C GLY A 7 -9.60 32.91 19.06
N GLY A 8 -8.77 33.60 18.27
CA GLY A 8 -8.14 33.02 17.08
C GLY A 8 -6.90 32.17 17.34
N ARG A 9 -6.15 32.44 18.42
CA ARG A 9 -4.84 31.82 18.66
C ARG A 9 -4.93 30.36 19.11
N LEU A 10 -5.88 30.02 19.97
CA LEU A 10 -6.03 28.66 20.54
C LEU A 10 -6.47 27.63 19.48
N ARG A 11 -7.29 28.05 18.51
CA ARG A 11 -7.76 27.20 17.40
C ARG A 11 -6.67 26.94 16.36
N ALA A 12 -5.84 27.94 16.06
CA ALA A 12 -4.71 27.80 15.12
C ALA A 12 -3.63 26.85 15.66
N LEU A 13 -3.34 26.91 16.97
CA LEU A 13 -2.42 25.99 17.65
C LEU A 13 -2.90 24.54 17.64
N GLY A 14 -4.20 24.31 17.86
CA GLY A 14 -4.79 22.97 17.74
C GLY A 14 -4.68 22.40 16.33
N PHE A 15 -4.89 23.24 15.31
CA PHE A 15 -4.70 22.86 13.90
C PHE A 15 -3.24 22.53 13.60
N LEU A 16 -2.27 23.30 14.10
CA LEU A 16 -0.84 23.04 13.92
C LEU A 16 -0.38 21.72 14.57
N CYS A 17 -0.90 21.38 15.75
CA CYS A 17 -0.57 20.11 16.43
C CYS A 17 -1.07 18.87 15.68
N LEU A 18 -2.20 18.97 14.96
CA LEU A 18 -2.74 17.86 14.14
C LEU A 18 -1.85 17.54 12.92
N TRP A 19 -1.04 18.48 12.45
CA TRP A 19 -0.08 18.26 11.35
C TRP A 19 1.28 17.74 11.84
N ALA A 20 1.55 17.79 13.15
CA ALA A 20 2.86 17.42 13.72
C ALA A 20 3.04 15.91 13.96
N VAL A 21 2.02 15.09 13.69
CA VAL A 21 2.03 13.63 13.99
C VAL A 21 2.00 12.81 12.70
N VAL A 22 2.85 13.14 11.73
CA VAL A 22 3.07 12.28 10.55
C VAL A 22 4.55 11.96 10.44
N GLU A 23 4.88 10.67 10.51
CA GLU A 23 6.24 10.16 10.32
C GLU A 23 6.27 9.31 9.05
N ALA A 24 7.19 9.62 8.12
CA ALA A 24 7.47 8.78 6.98
C ALA A 24 8.49 7.70 7.37
N ARG A 25 8.26 6.45 6.95
CA ARG A 25 9.19 5.34 7.20
C ARG A 25 9.86 4.89 5.90
N THR A 26 11.18 4.91 5.88
CA THR A 26 11.97 4.31 4.81
C THR A 26 12.10 2.80 5.04
N ARG A 27 11.84 2.00 4.00
CA ARG A 27 12.10 0.55 4.00
C ARG A 27 13.10 0.23 2.89
N THR A 28 14.18 -0.45 3.25
CA THR A 28 15.21 -0.88 2.30
C THR A 28 15.02 -2.36 2.01
N TYR A 29 14.94 -2.70 0.72
CA TYR A 29 14.83 -4.08 0.25
C TYR A 29 16.06 -4.44 -0.59
N TYR A 30 16.55 -5.65 -0.41
CA TYR A 30 17.61 -6.23 -1.24
C TYR A 30 16.99 -7.33 -2.08
N LEU A 31 16.99 -7.14 -3.39
CA LEU A 31 16.40 -8.08 -4.34
C LEU A 31 17.52 -8.85 -5.03
N GLY A 32 17.41 -10.18 -5.02
CA GLY A 32 18.24 -11.06 -5.83
C GLY A 32 17.48 -11.48 -7.08
N ILE A 33 18.19 -11.60 -8.20
CA ILE A 33 17.67 -12.20 -9.42
C ILE A 33 18.21 -13.62 -9.50
N VAL A 34 17.32 -14.58 -9.73
CA VAL A 34 17.66 -16.00 -9.87
C VAL A 34 17.01 -16.53 -11.14
N GLU A 35 17.70 -17.45 -11.81
CA GLU A 35 17.10 -18.26 -12.86
C GLU A 35 16.37 -19.42 -12.19
N GLU A 36 15.08 -19.59 -12.51
CA GLU A 36 14.27 -20.70 -11.99
C GLU A 36 13.32 -21.25 -13.06
N ASN A 37 12.96 -22.52 -12.93
CA ASN A 37 11.92 -23.11 -13.76
C ASN A 37 10.56 -22.61 -13.26
N TRP A 38 9.87 -21.83 -14.10
CA TRP A 38 8.56 -21.30 -13.78
C TRP A 38 7.44 -22.18 -14.37
N ASP A 39 6.82 -23.00 -13.52
CA ASP A 39 5.65 -23.78 -13.90
C ASP A 39 4.41 -22.88 -13.94
N TYR A 40 3.99 -22.50 -15.15
CA TYR A 40 2.82 -21.65 -15.37
C TYR A 40 1.50 -22.30 -14.92
N ALA A 41 1.45 -23.63 -14.84
CA ALA A 41 0.23 -24.33 -14.43
C ALA A 41 0.55 -25.59 -13.61
N PRO A 42 0.93 -25.42 -12.32
CA PRO A 42 1.34 -26.52 -11.46
C PRO A 42 0.29 -27.61 -11.23
N SER A 43 -0.99 -27.30 -11.49
CA SER A 43 -2.08 -28.27 -11.41
C SER A 43 -2.12 -29.24 -12.59
N GLY A 44 -1.48 -28.91 -13.72
CA GLY A 44 -1.62 -29.62 -14.99
C GLY A 44 -3.03 -29.60 -15.58
N LYS A 45 -3.95 -28.76 -15.05
CA LYS A 45 -5.36 -28.73 -15.42
C LYS A 45 -5.85 -27.32 -15.70
N ASN A 46 -6.75 -27.19 -16.67
CA ASN A 46 -7.57 -25.98 -16.78
C ASN A 46 -8.53 -25.93 -15.58
N LEU A 47 -8.42 -24.87 -14.79
CA LEU A 47 -9.21 -24.71 -13.56
C LEU A 47 -10.68 -24.31 -13.82
N ILE A 48 -11.03 -23.91 -15.03
CA ILE A 48 -12.38 -23.56 -15.46
C ILE A 48 -13.14 -24.81 -15.91
N THR A 49 -12.53 -25.63 -16.77
CA THR A 49 -13.16 -26.83 -17.35
C THR A 49 -12.88 -28.09 -16.52
N GLY A 50 -11.84 -28.06 -15.69
CA GLY A 50 -11.35 -29.20 -14.89
C GLY A 50 -10.56 -30.24 -15.69
N GLN A 51 -10.37 -30.03 -17.00
CA GLN A 51 -9.70 -30.96 -17.90
C GLN A 51 -8.17 -30.85 -17.81
N SER A 52 -7.49 -31.91 -18.23
CA SER A 52 -6.03 -31.89 -18.43
C SER A 52 -5.65 -30.81 -19.44
N LEU A 53 -4.61 -30.02 -19.17
CA LEU A 53 -4.12 -29.00 -20.10
C LEU A 53 -3.65 -29.57 -21.44
N LEU A 54 -3.26 -30.84 -21.46
CA LEU A 54 -2.84 -31.52 -22.69
C LEU A 54 -4.03 -31.91 -23.60
N GLU A 55 -5.24 -31.93 -23.04
CA GLU A 55 -6.46 -32.41 -23.71
C GLU A 55 -7.49 -31.31 -23.95
N ASP A 56 -7.31 -30.16 -23.30
CA ASP A 56 -8.18 -28.98 -23.39
C ASP A 56 -7.92 -28.25 -24.72
N LYS A 57 -8.98 -28.08 -25.53
CA LYS A 57 -8.91 -27.65 -26.93
C LYS A 57 -9.27 -26.18 -27.13
#